data_AF-A0A7S1L147-F1
#
_entry.id   AF-A0A7S1L147-F1
#
_cell.length_a   1.000
_cell.length_b   1.000
_cell.length_c   1.000
_cell.angle_alpha   90.00
_cell.angle_beta   90.00
_cell.angle_gamma   90.00
#
_symmetry.space_group_name_H-M   'P 1'
#
loop_
_entity.id
_entity.type
_entity.pdbx_description
1 polymer ?
#
loop_
_entity_poly.entity_id
_entity_poly.type
_entity_poly.pdbx_seq_one_letter_code
_entity_poly.pdbx_strand_id
1 'polypeptide(L)'
;PEPKKNFYRRFIYEPFPVESSLHEQLTDHLNAEIVARTIKTREEAIDYVTWTYFFRRLTANPAYYDQQAALLETTDFDKQRDMLANYIERLMNKCLDELIRSGCIELKEGAVVQDGGPPSAAVDATKLGRTASLYYLGHRTV
;
A
#
# COMPACT_ATOMS: atom_id res chain seq x y z
N PRO A 1 -23.96 26.38 9.24
CA PRO A 1 -24.77 25.17 9.00
C PRO A 1 -24.72 24.21 10.21
N GLU A 2 -25.88 23.97 10.85
CA GLU A 2 -26.08 23.07 11.99
C GLU A 2 -25.47 21.65 11.90
N PRO A 3 -25.33 20.97 10.74
CA PRO A 3 -24.83 19.59 10.70
C PRO A 3 -23.40 19.39 11.23
N LYS A 4 -22.52 20.40 11.12
CA LYS A 4 -21.13 20.27 11.60
C LYS A 4 -21.00 20.45 13.13
N LYS A 5 -21.97 21.10 13.77
CA LYS A 5 -21.92 21.41 15.22
C LYS A 5 -21.89 20.15 16.07
N ASN A 6 -22.74 19.17 15.74
CA ASN A 6 -22.80 17.90 16.46
C ASN A 6 -21.57 17.03 16.19
N PHE A 7 -21.04 17.05 14.96
CA PHE A 7 -19.79 16.38 14.59
C PHE A 7 -18.61 16.90 15.44
N TYR A 8 -18.38 18.21 15.46
CA TYR A 8 -17.30 18.80 16.26
C TYR A 8 -17.51 18.61 17.76
N ARG A 9 -18.75 18.75 18.26
CA ARG A 9 -19.05 18.53 19.68
C ARG A 9 -18.67 17.12 20.13
N ARG A 10 -18.98 16.09 19.34
CA ARG A 10 -18.61 14.71 19.65
C ARG A 10 -17.10 14.55 19.79
N PHE A 11 -16.33 15.05 18.83
CA PHE A 11 -14.87 14.88 18.82
C PHE A 11 -14.09 15.79 19.78
N ILE A 12 -14.76 16.72 20.45
CA ILE A 12 -14.19 17.45 21.59
C ILE A 12 -14.19 16.58 22.85
N TYR A 13 -15.15 15.65 22.99
CA TYR A 13 -15.30 14.81 24.17
C TYR A 13 -14.83 13.35 23.94
N GLU A 14 -14.90 12.86 22.72
CA GLU A 14 -14.41 11.55 22.29
C GLU A 14 -13.23 11.72 21.32
N PRO A 15 -12.13 10.96 21.46
CA PRO A 15 -11.02 11.06 20.52
C PRO A 15 -11.44 10.63 19.11
N PHE A 16 -10.93 11.34 18.09
CA PHE A 16 -11.21 11.01 16.70
C PHE A 16 -10.50 9.71 16.30
N PRO A 17 -11.19 8.72 15.70
CA PRO A 17 -10.55 7.51 15.21
C PRO A 17 -9.66 7.88 14.01
N VAL A 18 -8.35 7.81 14.21
CA VAL A 18 -7.37 8.07 13.15
C VAL A 18 -7.22 6.81 12.30
N GLU A 19 -7.38 6.97 10.99
CA GLU A 19 -7.18 5.94 9.98
C GLU A 19 -6.06 6.34 9.02
N SER A 20 -5.50 5.38 8.30
CA SER A 20 -4.38 5.62 7.39
C SER A 20 -4.84 5.94 5.97
N SER A 21 -4.38 7.04 5.41
CA SER A 21 -4.58 7.37 3.97
C SER A 21 -3.50 6.79 3.05
N LEU A 22 -2.57 5.98 3.57
CA LEU A 22 -1.43 5.49 2.79
C LEU A 22 -1.87 4.73 1.53
N HIS A 23 -2.92 3.91 1.62
CA HIS A 23 -3.45 3.12 0.49
C HIS A 23 -3.86 3.97 -0.73
N GLU A 24 -4.17 5.26 -0.54
CA GLU A 24 -4.51 6.19 -1.63
C GLU A 24 -3.29 6.71 -2.38
N GLN A 25 -2.13 6.79 -1.71
CA GLN A 25 -0.88 7.35 -2.23
C GLN A 25 0.23 6.30 -2.35
N LEU A 26 -0.09 5.04 -2.10
CA LEU A 26 0.88 3.94 -1.95
C LEU A 26 1.73 3.75 -3.20
N THR A 27 1.17 4.02 -4.38
CA THR A 27 1.88 3.95 -5.66
C THR A 27 3.13 4.84 -5.68
N ASP A 28 3.02 6.10 -5.24
CA ASP A 28 4.15 7.04 -5.25
C ASP A 28 5.16 6.72 -4.14
N HIS A 29 4.69 6.25 -2.98
CA HIS A 29 5.55 5.77 -1.90
C HIS A 29 6.38 4.54 -2.33
N LEU A 30 5.75 3.57 -3.00
CA LEU A 30 6.45 2.41 -3.54
C LEU A 30 7.52 2.82 -4.55
N ASN A 31 7.23 3.76 -5.45
CA ASN A 31 8.24 4.29 -6.37
C ASN A 31 9.44 4.90 -5.61
N ALA A 32 9.19 5.68 -4.56
CA ALA A 32 10.25 6.26 -3.75
C ALA A 32 11.15 5.20 -3.08
N GLU A 33 10.55 4.16 -2.51
CA GLU A 33 11.29 3.07 -1.85
C GLU A 33 12.03 2.16 -2.84
N ILE A 34 11.49 1.97 -4.05
CA ILE A 34 12.18 1.25 -5.13
C ILE A 34 13.40 2.07 -5.60
N VAL A 35 13.25 3.39 -5.76
CA VAL A 35 14.36 4.30 -6.08
C VAL A 35 15.43 4.29 -4.99
N ALA A 36 15.02 4.27 -3.72
CA ALA A 36 15.92 4.18 -2.57
C ALA A 36 16.59 2.80 -2.41
N ARG A 37 16.16 1.79 -3.17
CA ARG A 37 16.60 0.39 -3.09
C ARG A 37 16.29 -0.28 -1.74
N THR A 38 15.34 0.27 -0.98
CA THR A 38 14.71 -0.40 0.17
C THR A 38 13.88 -1.58 -0.31
N ILE A 39 13.18 -1.40 -1.44
CA ILE A 39 12.38 -2.43 -2.11
C ILE A 39 13.04 -2.78 -3.45
N LYS A 40 13.30 -4.05 -3.66
CA LYS A 40 13.93 -4.63 -4.86
C LYS A 40 13.09 -5.76 -5.45
N THR A 41 12.20 -6.36 -4.66
CA THR A 41 11.27 -7.40 -5.11
C THR A 41 9.84 -7.09 -4.70
N ARG A 42 8.89 -7.84 -5.27
CA ARG A 42 7.48 -7.74 -4.91
C ARG A 42 7.21 -8.16 -3.46
N GLU A 43 7.89 -9.18 -2.97
CA GLU A 43 7.73 -9.68 -1.59
C GLU A 43 8.23 -8.63 -0.59
N GLU A 44 9.35 -7.97 -0.88
CA GLU A 44 9.83 -6.85 -0.07
C GLU A 44 8.85 -5.68 -0.03
N ALA A 45 8.08 -5.46 -1.11
CA ALA A 45 7.03 -4.45 -1.12
C ALA A 45 5.86 -4.81 -0.19
N ILE A 46 5.47 -6.09 -0.17
CA ILE A 46 4.46 -6.59 0.76
C ILE A 46 4.98 -6.45 2.20
N ASP A 47 6.21 -6.89 2.46
CA ASP A 47 6.85 -6.79 3.76
C ASP A 47 6.92 -5.33 4.23
N TYR A 48 7.34 -4.41 3.37
CA TYR A 48 7.34 -2.97 3.64
C TYR A 48 5.98 -2.49 4.15
N VAL A 49 4.89 -2.86 3.48
CA VAL A 49 3.53 -2.47 3.89
C VAL A 49 3.20 -2.99 5.30
N THR A 50 3.66 -4.18 5.69
CA THR A 50 3.41 -4.73 7.04
C THR A 50 3.98 -3.87 8.17
N TRP A 51 5.04 -3.09 7.90
CA TRP A 51 5.68 -2.20 8.86
C TRP A 51 4.97 -0.84 9.03
N THR A 52 4.00 -0.54 8.17
CA THR A 52 3.35 0.78 8.15
C THR A 52 2.20 0.88 9.16
N TYR A 53 1.83 2.12 9.51
CA TYR A 53 0.61 2.38 10.28
C TYR A 53 -0.66 1.86 9.58
N PHE A 54 -0.66 1.85 8.24
CA PHE A 54 -1.76 1.31 7.44
C PHE A 54 -2.04 -0.14 7.76
N PHE A 55 -1.04 -1.02 7.80
CA PHE A 55 -1.27 -2.44 8.09
C PHE A 55 -1.89 -2.64 9.49
N ARG A 56 -1.42 -1.89 10.49
CA ARG A 56 -2.00 -1.91 11.85
C ARG A 56 -3.47 -1.49 11.88
N ARG A 57 -3.87 -0.53 11.05
CA ARG A 57 -5.26 -0.08 10.95
C ARG A 57 -6.12 -1.01 10.11
N LEU A 58 -5.55 -1.57 9.05
CA LEU A 58 -6.21 -2.54 8.20
C LEU A 58 -6.64 -3.79 8.99
N THR A 59 -5.81 -4.29 9.91
CA THR A 59 -6.19 -5.43 10.76
C THR A 59 -7.24 -5.08 11.81
N ALA A 60 -7.26 -3.83 12.31
CA ALA A 60 -8.17 -3.37 13.35
C ALA A 60 -9.55 -2.94 12.81
N ASN A 61 -9.60 -2.40 11.59
CA ASN A 61 -10.83 -1.93 10.95
C ASN A 61 -10.81 -2.24 9.44
N PRO A 62 -10.86 -3.54 9.03
CA PRO A 62 -10.76 -3.92 7.63
C PRO A 62 -11.86 -3.32 6.74
N ALA A 63 -13.07 -3.19 7.29
CA ALA A 63 -14.25 -2.67 6.58
C ALA A 63 -14.12 -1.21 6.11
N TYR A 64 -13.21 -0.43 6.72
CA TYR A 64 -12.89 0.92 6.26
C TYR A 64 -12.13 0.92 4.92
N TYR A 65 -11.31 -0.10 4.68
CA TYR A 65 -10.37 -0.16 3.55
C TYR A 65 -10.83 -1.05 2.40
N ASP A 66 -11.59 -2.11 2.70
CA ASP A 66 -12.14 -3.03 1.70
C ASP A 66 -13.64 -3.26 1.91
N GLN A 67 -14.43 -2.95 0.89
CA GLN A 67 -15.87 -3.20 0.91
C GLN A 67 -16.19 -4.69 1.03
N GLN A 68 -15.32 -5.57 0.51
CA GLN A 68 -15.49 -7.02 0.66
C GLN A 68 -15.35 -7.46 2.12
N ALA A 69 -14.51 -6.76 2.90
CA ALA A 69 -14.35 -7.03 4.32
C ALA A 69 -15.58 -6.60 5.14
N ALA A 70 -16.31 -5.57 4.70
CA ALA A 70 -17.54 -5.13 5.36
C ALA A 70 -18.70 -6.13 5.23
N LEU A 71 -18.68 -6.99 4.21
CA LEU A 71 -19.71 -8.00 3.94
C LEU A 71 -19.46 -9.32 4.70
N LEU A 72 -18.27 -9.48 5.26
CA LEU A 72 -17.87 -10.68 5.98
C LEU A 72 -18.22 -10.52 7.46
N GLU A 73 -19.40 -10.98 7.86
CA GLU A 73 -19.71 -11.26 9.27
C GLU A 73 -18.96 -12.54 9.69
N THR A 74 -17.63 -12.48 9.81
CA THR A 74 -16.84 -13.68 10.11
C THR A 74 -16.20 -13.60 11.48
N THR A 75 -16.71 -14.40 12.42
CA THR A 75 -16.06 -14.79 13.68
C THR A 75 -14.84 -15.70 13.48
N ASP A 76 -14.51 -16.03 12.24
CA ASP A 76 -13.44 -16.94 11.85
C ASP A 76 -12.15 -16.17 11.52
N PHE A 77 -11.17 -16.27 12.42
CA PHE A 77 -9.89 -15.57 12.32
C PHE A 77 -9.06 -15.98 11.10
N ASP A 78 -9.15 -17.23 10.65
CA ASP A 78 -8.36 -17.71 9.52
C ASP A 78 -8.85 -17.08 8.21
N LYS A 79 -10.18 -17.02 8.02
CA LYS A 79 -10.79 -16.34 6.87
C LYS A 79 -10.48 -14.85 6.83
N GLN A 80 -10.45 -14.20 8.00
CA GLN A 80 -10.09 -12.79 8.08
C GLN A 80 -8.63 -12.58 7.63
N ARG A 81 -7.70 -13.42 8.09
CA ARG A 81 -6.29 -13.33 7.69
C ARG A 81 -6.12 -13.51 6.17
N ASP A 82 -6.77 -14.51 5.60
CA ASP A 82 -6.69 -14.79 4.16
C ASP A 82 -7.26 -13.62 3.34
N MET A 83 -8.38 -13.03 3.77
CA MET A 83 -8.94 -11.85 3.12
C MET A 83 -7.99 -10.65 3.16
N LEU A 84 -7.38 -10.38 4.31
CA LEU A 84 -6.41 -9.29 4.46
C LEU A 84 -5.17 -9.49 3.57
N ALA A 85 -4.64 -10.70 3.50
CA ALA A 85 -3.54 -11.05 2.62
C ALA A 85 -3.92 -10.82 1.14
N ASN A 86 -5.08 -11.31 0.73
CA ASN A 86 -5.61 -11.10 -0.63
C ASN A 86 -5.79 -9.61 -0.96
N TYR A 87 -6.29 -8.81 -0.01
CA TYR A 87 -6.46 -7.37 -0.22
C TYR A 87 -5.12 -6.67 -0.45
N ILE A 88 -4.11 -6.94 0.41
CA ILE A 88 -2.77 -6.37 0.26
C ILE A 88 -2.15 -6.80 -1.08
N GLU A 89 -2.28 -8.07 -1.45
CA GLU A 89 -1.76 -8.57 -2.71
C GLU A 89 -2.37 -7.84 -3.92
N ARG A 90 -3.70 -7.68 -3.95
CA ARG A 90 -4.39 -6.92 -5.00
C ARG A 90 -3.95 -5.46 -5.04
N LEU A 91 -3.79 -4.83 -3.87
CA LEU A 91 -3.34 -3.45 -3.77
C LEU A 91 -1.91 -3.29 -4.30
N MET A 92 -1.00 -4.19 -3.93
CA MET A 92 0.37 -4.22 -4.43
C MET A 92 0.44 -4.40 -5.94
N ASN A 93 -0.29 -5.38 -6.48
CA ASN A 93 -0.34 -5.60 -7.93
C ASN A 93 -0.86 -4.36 -8.66
N LYS A 94 -1.94 -3.75 -8.16
CA LYS A 94 -2.48 -2.52 -8.73
C LYS A 94 -1.43 -1.40 -8.74
N CYS A 95 -0.75 -1.15 -7.62
CA CYS A 95 0.24 -0.08 -7.54
C CYS A 95 1.44 -0.34 -8.46
N LEU A 96 1.99 -1.55 -8.46
CA LEU A 96 3.11 -1.91 -9.34
C LEU A 96 2.71 -1.81 -10.82
N ASP A 97 1.51 -2.27 -11.19
CA ASP A 97 0.99 -2.14 -12.56
C ASP A 97 0.84 -0.66 -12.98
N GLU A 98 0.37 0.22 -12.09
CA GLU A 98 0.28 1.66 -12.35
C GLU A 98 1.67 2.30 -12.53
N LEU A 99 2.67 1.86 -11.76
CA LEU A 99 4.06 2.31 -11.92
C LEU A 99 4.70 1.83 -13.22
N ILE A 100 4.41 0.60 -13.64
CA ILE A 100 4.88 0.07 -14.93
C ILE A 100 4.22 0.83 -16.08
N ARG A 101 2.90 1.07 -16.00
CA ARG A 101 2.15 1.82 -17.02
C ARG A 101 2.61 3.27 -17.17
N SER A 102 3.00 3.92 -16.08
CA SER A 102 3.60 5.26 -16.10
C SER A 102 5.08 5.26 -16.50
N GLY A 103 5.69 4.09 -16.71
CA GLY A 103 7.11 3.96 -17.05
C GLY A 103 8.04 4.37 -15.91
N CYS A 104 7.56 4.42 -14.66
CA CYS A 104 8.36 4.76 -13.47
C CYS A 104 9.24 3.59 -13.02
N ILE A 105 8.78 2.35 -13.22
CA ILE A 105 9.52 1.13 -12.87
C ILE A 105 9.54 0.14 -14.04
N GLU A 106 10.54 -0.74 -14.03
CA GLU A 106 10.69 -1.85 -14.96
C GLU A 106 10.89 -3.15 -14.18
N LEU A 107 10.33 -4.25 -14.71
CA LEU A 107 10.60 -5.60 -14.22
C LEU A 107 11.86 -6.12 -14.88
N LYS A 108 12.84 -6.56 -14.09
CA LYS A 108 14.04 -7.19 -14.62
C LYS A 108 13.77 -8.67 -14.92
N GLU A 109 14.12 -9.09 -16.13
CA GLU A 109 14.17 -10.51 -16.50
C GLU A 109 15.33 -11.17 -15.75
N GLY A 110 15.00 -11.79 -14.62
CA GLY A 110 15.96 -12.43 -13.75
C GLY A 110 15.35 -12.62 -12.37
N ALA A 111 15.32 -13.87 -11.94
CA ALA A 111 15.04 -14.19 -10.56
C ALA A 111 16.16 -13.60 -9.68
N VAL A 112 15.82 -12.63 -8.83
CA VAL A 112 16.75 -12.24 -7.78
C VAL A 112 16.55 -13.19 -6.62
N VAL A 113 17.55 -14.04 -6.40
CA VAL A 113 17.67 -14.86 -5.19
C VAL A 113 18.33 -13.99 -4.13
N GLN A 114 17.54 -13.42 -3.23
CA GLN A 114 18.07 -12.88 -1.98
C GLN A 114 18.11 -14.00 -0.94
N ASP A 115 19.26 -14.18 -0.27
CA ASP A 115 19.44 -15.07 0.88
C ASP A 115 18.84 -16.49 0.73
N GLY A 116 19.10 -17.15 -0.40
CA GLY A 116 18.67 -18.54 -0.61
C GLY A 116 17.14 -18.75 -0.68
N GLY A 117 16.38 -17.66 -0.79
CA GLY A 117 14.93 -17.68 -0.97
C GLY A 117 14.49 -18.07 -2.38
N PRO A 118 13.17 -18.27 -2.60
CA PRO A 118 12.65 -18.57 -3.93
C PRO A 118 12.94 -17.42 -4.90
N PRO A 119 13.13 -17.74 -6.20
CA PRO A 119 13.31 -16.75 -7.24
C PRO A 119 12.11 -15.80 -7.31
N SER A 120 12.34 -14.49 -7.13
CA SER A 120 11.30 -13.48 -7.34
C SER A 120 11.66 -12.46 -8.42
N ALA A 121 10.63 -11.91 -9.05
CA ALA A 121 10.74 -10.85 -10.03
C ALA A 121 11.29 -9.58 -9.38
N ALA A 122 12.44 -9.12 -9.87
CA ALA A 122 13.04 -7.89 -9.40
C ALA A 122 12.42 -6.66 -10.06
N VAL A 123 12.27 -5.60 -9.26
CA VAL A 123 11.81 -4.28 -9.68
C VAL A 123 12.99 -3.31 -9.67
N ASP A 124 13.10 -2.45 -10.68
CA ASP A 124 14.07 -1.35 -10.69
C ASP A 124 13.41 -0.06 -11.20
N ALA A 125 13.87 1.07 -10.67
CA ALA A 125 13.34 2.37 -11.04
C ALA A 125 14.00 2.91 -12.31
N THR A 126 13.18 3.42 -13.22
CA THR A 126 13.63 4.09 -14.45
C THR A 126 14.10 5.52 -14.16
N LYS A 127 14.55 6.23 -15.19
CA LYS A 127 14.87 7.66 -15.07
C LYS A 127 13.64 8.51 -14.69
N LEU A 128 12.45 8.13 -15.15
CA LEU A 128 11.19 8.80 -14.80
C LEU A 128 10.84 8.56 -13.34
N GLY A 129 10.92 7.31 -12.87
CA GLY A 129 10.65 6.99 -11.46
C GLY A 129 11.60 7.71 -10.49
N ARG A 130 12.88 7.81 -10.85
CA ARG A 130 13.87 8.60 -10.09
C ARG A 130 13.54 10.09 -10.05
N THR A 131 13.07 10.65 -11.17
CA THR A 131 12.67 12.06 -11.25
C THR A 131 11.42 12.32 -10.41
N ALA A 132 10.41 11.45 -10.52
CA ALA A 132 9.19 11.52 -9.72
C ALA A 132 9.50 11.46 -8.21
N SER A 133 10.35 10.52 -7.80
CA SER A 133 10.80 10.38 -6.40
C SER A 133 11.59 11.60 -5.90
N LEU A 134 12.54 12.10 -6.68
CA LEU A 134 13.39 13.23 -6.28
C LEU A 134 12.60 14.53 -6.05
N TYR A 135 11.57 14.78 -6.88
CA TYR A 135 10.80 16.02 -6.84
C TYR A 135 9.40 15.85 -6.21
N TYR A 136 9.08 14.69 -5.65
CA TYR A 136 7.76 14.37 -5.08
C TYR A 136 6.61 14.64 -6.07
N LEU A 137 6.81 14.26 -7.33
CA LEU A 137 5.78 14.32 -8.36
C LEU A 137 5.01 13.00 -8.37
N GLY A 138 3.70 13.07 -8.61
CA GLY A 138 2.90 11.87 -8.80
C GLY A 138 3.35 11.11 -10.04
N HIS A 139 3.35 9.78 -9.99
CA HIS A 139 3.75 8.91 -11.11
C HIS A 139 2.95 9.16 -12.41
N ARG A 140 1.74 9.74 -12.32
CA ARG A 140 0.91 10.10 -13.49
C ARG A 140 1.26 11.45 -14.11
N THR A 141 2.05 12.27 -13.42
CA THR A 141 2.43 13.61 -13.87
C THR A 141 3.70 13.59 -14.73
N VAL A 142 4.54 12.57 -14.55
CA VAL A 142 5.82 12.40 -15.26
C VAL A 142 5.68 11.72 -16.61
#